data_AF-A0A7S0RZ56-F1
#
_entry.id   AF-A0A7S0RZ56-F1
#
_cell.length_a   1.000
_cell.length_b   1.000
_cell.length_c   1.000
_cell.angle_alpha   90.00
_cell.angle_beta   90.00
_cell.angle_gamma   90.00
#
_symmetry.space_group_name_H-M   'P 1'
#
loop_
_entity.id
_entity.type
_entity.pdbx_description
1 polymer ?
#
loop_
_entity_poly.entity_id
_entity_poly.type
_entity_poly.pdbx_seq_one_letter_code
_entity_poly.pdbx_strand_id
1 'polypeptide(L)'
;MVCTTTHDPSTGHAAHLPGFEGSEKRLEIDFFGCTNNGLRALTRSQLDELCTLSQCEIVSVRGNQHFDAYVLSESSLFVYPTKLVIKTCGTTQLLNCADRLLELTDGLGMTVKSCKYSRASYKFPKFQPEMHTSFDEETKVLDGTFSHLLGKGSAHVLGAVSAGMQWHVYVAQSPRADPLAPASPRMTVEVCMTGLDPECAAHYYHGKSHTAKAATQASGIAALFPDSEIDDLLFEPC
;
A
#
# COMPACT_ATOMS: atom_id res chain seq x y z
N MET A 1 -12.40 -3.01 -9.78
CA MET A 1 -13.18 -2.90 -8.53
C MET A 1 -14.35 -3.87 -8.59
N VAL A 2 -14.16 -5.13 -8.19
CA VAL A 2 -15.28 -6.10 -8.23
C VAL A 2 -16.10 -5.97 -6.96
N CYS A 3 -17.24 -5.28 -7.05
CA CYS A 3 -18.27 -5.36 -6.03
C CYS A 3 -19.05 -6.67 -6.26
N THR A 4 -18.56 -7.79 -5.73
CA THR A 4 -19.30 -9.06 -5.81
C THR A 4 -20.47 -9.02 -4.83
N THR A 5 -21.68 -8.80 -5.34
CA THR A 5 -22.89 -9.19 -4.60
C THR A 5 -22.99 -10.72 -4.61
N THR A 6 -22.49 -11.37 -3.55
CA THR A 6 -22.78 -12.78 -3.33
C THR A 6 -24.24 -12.90 -2.90
N HIS A 7 -25.10 -13.37 -3.79
CA HIS A 7 -26.50 -13.64 -3.50
C HIS A 7 -26.61 -14.96 -2.74
N ASP A 8 -26.79 -14.91 -1.42
CA ASP A 8 -27.19 -16.07 -0.62
C ASP A 8 -28.73 -16.19 -0.68
N PRO A 9 -29.30 -17.27 -1.24
CA PRO A 9 -30.75 -17.42 -1.36
C PRO A 9 -31.45 -17.74 -0.02
N SER A 10 -30.71 -17.95 1.07
CA SER A 10 -31.25 -18.54 2.31
C SER A 10 -31.57 -17.54 3.43
N THR A 11 -31.23 -16.26 3.30
CA THR A 11 -31.56 -15.24 4.29
C THR A 11 -32.20 -14.02 3.62
N GLY A 12 -33.46 -13.73 3.96
CA GLY A 12 -34.24 -12.61 3.40
C GLY A 12 -33.77 -11.21 3.79
N HIS A 13 -32.49 -11.03 4.10
CA HIS A 13 -31.83 -9.75 4.31
C HIS A 13 -30.47 -9.80 3.60
N ALA A 14 -30.41 -9.33 2.36
CA ALA A 14 -29.13 -9.07 1.71
C ALA A 14 -28.40 -8.03 2.57
N ALA A 15 -27.34 -8.45 3.27
CA ALA A 15 -26.42 -7.53 3.91
C ALA A 15 -25.84 -6.66 2.80
N HIS A 16 -26.32 -5.41 2.71
CA HIS A 16 -25.82 -4.46 1.75
C HIS A 16 -24.33 -4.29 2.04
N LEU A 17 -23.47 -4.81 1.17
CA LEU A 17 -22.04 -4.55 1.29
C LEU A 17 -21.87 -3.03 1.29
N PRO A 18 -21.13 -2.46 2.26
CA PRO A 18 -20.72 -1.07 2.12
C PRO A 18 -19.93 -1.00 0.81
N GLY A 19 -20.00 0.14 0.11
CA GLY A 19 -19.19 0.32 -1.09
C GLY A 19 -17.69 0.08 -0.83
N PHE A 20 -16.90 0.13 -1.89
CA PHE A 20 -15.45 -0.06 -1.80
C PHE A 20 -14.77 0.84 -0.75
N GLU A 21 -13.90 0.25 0.07
CA GLU A 21 -13.03 1.00 0.98
C GLU A 21 -11.83 1.56 0.21
N GLY A 22 -11.87 2.85 -0.10
CA GLY A 22 -10.78 3.53 -0.79
C GLY A 22 -9.58 3.91 0.09
N SER A 23 -9.71 3.84 1.42
CA SER A 23 -8.59 4.16 2.32
C SER A 23 -7.44 3.16 2.15
N GLU A 24 -6.29 3.65 1.73
CA GLU A 24 -5.10 2.83 1.48
C GLU A 24 -4.36 2.50 2.78
N LYS A 25 -3.89 1.26 2.84
CA LYS A 25 -2.89 0.76 3.79
C LYS A 25 -1.53 0.87 3.11
N ARG A 26 -0.53 1.40 3.80
CA ARG A 26 0.82 1.57 3.27
C ARG A 26 1.84 0.96 4.22
N LEU A 27 2.63 0.00 3.73
CA LEU A 27 3.76 -0.60 4.43
C LEU A 27 5.07 -0.24 3.71
N GLU A 28 5.98 0.40 4.42
CA GLU A 28 7.32 0.76 3.97
C GLU A 28 8.35 0.10 4.88
N ILE A 29 9.27 -0.68 4.31
CA ILE A 29 10.33 -1.36 5.05
C ILE A 29 11.66 -1.03 4.39
N ASP A 30 12.56 -0.44 5.17
CA ASP A 30 13.95 -0.20 4.77
C ASP A 30 14.85 -1.30 5.34
N PHE A 31 15.94 -1.57 4.63
CA PHE A 31 16.91 -2.60 5.00
C PHE A 31 18.33 -2.03 5.03
N PHE A 32 19.14 -2.56 5.95
CA PHE A 32 20.59 -2.48 5.90
C PHE A 32 21.15 -3.53 4.95
N GLY A 33 22.32 -3.19 4.40
CA GLY A 33 23.04 -4.06 3.50
C GLY A 33 22.44 -4.04 2.09
N CYS A 34 23.32 -3.89 1.11
CA CYS A 34 23.07 -4.32 -0.25
C CYS A 34 24.42 -4.64 -0.90
N THR A 35 24.58 -5.88 -1.35
CA THR A 35 25.52 -6.18 -2.43
C THR A 35 24.67 -6.49 -3.66
N ASN A 36 25.15 -6.15 -4.86
CA ASN A 36 24.37 -6.28 -6.10
C ASN A 36 23.08 -5.43 -6.13
N ASN A 37 21.98 -5.99 -6.67
CA ASN A 37 20.67 -5.36 -6.89
C ASN A 37 19.79 -5.23 -5.63
N GLY A 38 20.22 -5.74 -4.46
CA GLY A 38 19.44 -5.71 -3.22
C GLY A 38 18.06 -6.38 -3.38
N LEU A 39 16.98 -5.75 -2.91
CA LEU A 39 15.61 -6.28 -3.07
C LEU A 39 15.19 -6.47 -4.53
N ARG A 40 15.83 -5.77 -5.48
CA ARG A 40 15.57 -5.98 -6.92
C ARG A 40 16.13 -7.31 -7.43
N ALA A 41 16.80 -8.10 -6.58
CA ALA A 41 17.15 -9.48 -6.87
C ALA A 41 15.99 -10.47 -6.59
N LEU A 42 14.91 -10.03 -5.93
CA LEU A 42 13.71 -10.85 -5.77
C LEU A 42 13.10 -11.16 -7.14
N THR A 43 12.81 -12.43 -7.36
CA THR A 43 12.19 -12.91 -8.60
C THR A 43 10.73 -12.47 -8.67
N ARG A 44 10.18 -12.44 -9.90
CA ARG A 44 8.75 -12.16 -10.11
C ARG A 44 7.85 -13.09 -9.28
N SER A 45 8.16 -14.39 -9.22
CA SER A 45 7.39 -15.35 -8.42
C SER A 45 7.41 -15.06 -6.92
N GLN A 46 8.52 -14.55 -6.38
CA GLN A 46 8.60 -14.15 -4.97
C GLN A 46 7.78 -12.89 -4.71
N LEU A 47 7.77 -11.93 -5.65
CA LEU A 47 6.93 -10.75 -5.55
C LEU A 47 5.43 -11.10 -5.69
N ASP A 48 5.08 -12.01 -6.60
CA ASP A 48 3.70 -12.52 -6.73
C ASP A 48 3.25 -13.24 -5.44
N GLU A 49 4.14 -13.97 -4.78
CA GLU A 49 3.87 -14.60 -3.47
C GLU A 49 3.52 -13.54 -2.40
N LEU A 50 4.30 -12.45 -2.32
CA LEU A 50 4.01 -11.35 -1.39
C LEU A 50 2.64 -10.70 -1.69
N CYS A 51 2.34 -10.42 -2.96
CA CYS A 51 1.05 -9.85 -3.34
C CYS A 51 -0.10 -10.82 -3.04
N THR A 52 0.07 -12.12 -3.29
CA THR A 52 -0.92 -13.15 -3.00
C THR A 52 -1.25 -13.20 -1.50
N LEU A 53 -0.24 -13.13 -0.64
CA LEU A 53 -0.43 -13.06 0.82
C LEU A 53 -1.22 -11.81 1.23
N SER A 54 -1.01 -10.69 0.55
CA SER A 54 -1.77 -9.44 0.74
C SER A 54 -3.15 -9.45 0.06
N GLN A 55 -3.53 -10.53 -0.63
CA GLN A 55 -4.77 -10.66 -1.41
C GLN A 55 -4.87 -9.65 -2.58
N CYS A 56 -3.76 -9.42 -3.27
CA CYS A 56 -3.71 -8.65 -4.51
C CYS A 56 -2.79 -9.32 -5.54
N GLU A 57 -2.80 -8.81 -6.77
CA GLU A 57 -2.03 -9.35 -7.89
C GLU A 57 -1.25 -8.25 -8.59
N ILE A 58 -0.08 -8.58 -9.14
CA ILE A 58 0.70 -7.67 -10.00
C ILE A 58 0.09 -7.69 -11.41
N VAL A 59 -0.37 -6.52 -11.88
CA VAL A 59 -0.98 -6.34 -13.20
C VAL A 59 0.06 -5.93 -14.24
N SER A 60 0.94 -4.99 -13.89
CA SER A 60 1.98 -4.50 -14.78
C SER A 60 3.22 -4.07 -14.01
N VAL A 61 4.31 -3.85 -14.74
CA VAL A 61 5.61 -3.43 -14.18
C VAL A 61 6.31 -2.45 -15.11
N ARG A 62 6.95 -1.44 -14.50
CA ARG A 62 7.95 -0.58 -15.11
C ARG A 62 9.18 -0.51 -14.20
N GLY A 63 10.37 -0.57 -14.78
CA GLY A 63 11.62 -0.49 -14.05
C GLY A 63 12.53 0.57 -14.62
N ASN A 64 13.33 1.19 -13.76
CA ASN A 64 14.41 2.08 -14.17
C ASN A 64 15.70 1.73 -13.41
N GLN A 65 16.73 2.58 -13.53
CA GLN A 65 18.02 2.35 -12.86
C GLN A 65 17.94 2.38 -11.33
N HIS A 66 16.88 2.93 -10.74
CA HIS A 66 16.73 3.17 -9.31
C HIS A 66 15.75 2.21 -8.62
N PHE A 67 14.64 1.85 -9.27
CA PHE A 67 13.61 0.99 -8.70
C PHE A 67 12.72 0.35 -9.76
N ASP A 68 11.94 -0.64 -9.32
CA ASP A 68 10.86 -1.24 -10.10
C ASP A 68 9.51 -0.87 -9.46
N ALA A 69 8.57 -0.41 -10.27
CA ALA A 69 7.19 -0.08 -9.89
C ALA A 69 6.23 -1.09 -10.51
N TYR A 70 5.29 -1.54 -9.70
CA TYR A 70 4.28 -2.52 -10.06
C TYR A 70 2.90 -1.93 -9.81
N VAL A 71 2.04 -1.96 -10.83
CA VAL A 71 0.62 -1.71 -10.65
C VAL A 71 0.00 -2.98 -10.09
N LEU A 72 -0.74 -2.86 -8.99
CA LEU A 72 -1.45 -3.98 -8.37
C LEU A 72 -2.94 -3.89 -8.68
N SER A 73 -3.64 -5.02 -8.60
CA SER A 73 -5.11 -5.08 -8.71
C SER A 73 -5.84 -4.15 -7.72
N GLU A 74 -5.18 -3.84 -6.60
CA GLU A 74 -5.71 -3.04 -5.48
C GLU A 74 -4.72 -1.95 -5.02
N SER A 75 -3.91 -1.36 -5.92
CA SER A 75 -3.00 -0.18 -5.76
C SER A 75 -1.60 -0.39 -6.35
N SER A 76 -0.52 -0.42 -5.57
CA SER A 76 0.86 -0.33 -6.11
C SER A 76 1.94 -0.93 -5.19
N LEU A 77 3.04 -1.38 -5.80
CA LEU A 77 4.25 -1.86 -5.13
C LEU A 77 5.49 -1.20 -5.75
N PHE A 78 6.43 -0.76 -4.93
CA PHE A 78 7.71 -0.18 -5.35
C PHE A 78 8.87 -0.92 -4.68
N VAL A 79 9.81 -1.40 -5.49
CA VAL A 79 10.99 -2.18 -5.05
C VAL A 79 12.26 -1.42 -5.40
N TYR A 80 12.89 -0.83 -4.39
CA TYR A 80 14.22 -0.20 -4.46
C TYR A 80 15.28 -1.19 -3.95
N PRO A 81 16.59 -0.98 -4.22
CA PRO A 81 17.63 -1.86 -3.70
C PRO A 81 17.59 -2.11 -2.19
N THR A 82 17.22 -1.11 -1.38
CA THR A 82 17.21 -1.22 0.09
C THR A 82 15.88 -0.84 0.72
N LYS A 83 14.81 -0.75 -0.09
CA LYS A 83 13.48 -0.35 0.39
C LYS A 83 12.36 -0.99 -0.40
N LEU A 84 11.35 -1.50 0.28
CA LEU A 84 10.08 -1.92 -0.31
C LEU A 84 8.95 -1.03 0.19
N VAL A 85 8.08 -0.58 -0.71
CA VAL A 85 6.83 0.12 -0.36
C VAL A 85 5.69 -0.59 -1.04
N ILE A 86 4.77 -1.18 -0.27
CA ILE A 86 3.54 -1.79 -0.79
C ILE A 86 2.34 -1.02 -0.25
N LYS A 87 1.43 -0.68 -1.15
CA LYS A 87 0.17 -0.02 -0.86
C LYS A 87 -0.97 -0.87 -1.38
N THR A 88 -1.99 -1.04 -0.54
CA THR A 88 -3.20 -1.76 -0.93
C THR A 88 -4.46 -1.06 -0.38
N CYS A 89 -5.60 -1.23 -1.04
CA CYS A 89 -6.89 -0.70 -0.59
C CYS A 89 -7.94 -1.84 -0.45
N GLY A 90 -9.21 -1.48 -0.26
CA GLY A 90 -10.28 -2.45 -0.05
C GLY A 90 -10.11 -3.25 1.23
N THR A 91 -10.40 -4.54 1.15
CA THR A 91 -10.30 -5.53 2.23
C THR A 91 -9.02 -6.38 2.14
N THR A 92 -8.00 -5.90 1.42
CA THR A 92 -6.70 -6.57 1.36
C THR A 92 -6.07 -6.73 2.74
N GLN A 93 -5.27 -7.78 2.91
CA GLN A 93 -4.62 -8.15 4.16
C GLN A 93 -3.12 -7.83 4.11
N LEU A 94 -2.80 -6.54 3.97
CA LEU A 94 -1.46 -6.07 3.63
C LEU A 94 -0.36 -6.69 4.50
N LEU A 95 -0.57 -6.78 5.82
CA LEU A 95 0.51 -7.18 6.73
C LEU A 95 0.84 -8.68 6.67
N ASN A 96 0.02 -9.51 6.02
CA ASN A 96 0.31 -10.94 5.85
C ASN A 96 1.56 -11.20 5.01
N CYS A 97 2.01 -10.24 4.18
CA CYS A 97 3.23 -10.39 3.40
C CYS A 97 4.50 -10.10 4.20
N ALA A 98 4.41 -9.53 5.40
CA ALA A 98 5.56 -8.97 6.11
C ALA A 98 6.56 -10.05 6.55
N ASP A 99 6.09 -11.14 7.16
CA ASP A 99 6.95 -12.24 7.60
C ASP A 99 7.66 -12.88 6.40
N ARG A 100 6.91 -13.12 5.31
CA ARG A 100 7.49 -13.69 4.08
C ARG A 100 8.55 -12.78 3.46
N LEU A 101 8.32 -11.47 3.46
CA LEU A 101 9.34 -10.53 2.99
C LEU A 101 10.61 -10.63 3.83
N LEU A 102 10.49 -10.73 5.16
CA LEU A 102 11.66 -10.86 6.04
C LEU A 102 12.48 -12.12 5.70
N GLU A 103 11.83 -13.28 5.53
CA GLU A 103 12.48 -14.53 5.13
C GLU A 103 13.24 -14.38 3.79
N LEU A 104 12.61 -13.77 2.80
CA LEU A 104 13.21 -13.54 1.50
C LEU A 104 14.44 -12.64 1.59
N THR A 105 14.37 -11.60 2.42
CA THR A 105 15.49 -10.66 2.60
C THR A 105 16.63 -11.22 3.43
N ASP A 106 16.35 -12.12 4.38
CA ASP A 106 17.39 -12.86 5.10
C ASP A 106 18.20 -13.74 4.14
N GLY A 107 17.53 -14.39 3.18
CA GLY A 107 18.18 -15.12 2.08
C GLY A 107 19.05 -14.24 1.16
N LEU A 108 18.83 -12.92 1.16
CA LEU A 108 19.66 -11.93 0.45
C LEU A 108 20.77 -11.34 1.35
N GLY A 109 20.88 -11.77 2.60
CA GLY A 109 21.82 -11.23 3.58
C GLY A 109 21.50 -9.78 4.00
N MET A 110 20.24 -9.36 3.84
CA MET A 110 19.77 -8.03 4.21
C MET A 110 19.13 -8.06 5.58
N THR A 111 19.29 -6.99 6.36
CA THR A 111 18.71 -6.90 7.70
C THR A 111 17.72 -5.76 7.76
N VAL A 112 16.55 -5.95 8.36
CA VAL A 112 15.56 -4.87 8.49
C VAL A 112 16.15 -3.68 9.28
N LYS A 113 15.97 -2.48 8.73
CA LYS A 113 16.42 -1.20 9.30
C LYS A 113 15.28 -0.46 9.96
N SER A 114 14.15 -0.36 9.29
CA SER A 114 12.97 0.30 9.81
C SER A 114 11.71 -0.22 9.12
N CYS A 115 10.60 -0.15 9.85
CA CYS A 115 9.26 -0.42 9.36
C CYS A 115 8.39 0.80 9.64
N LYS A 116 7.64 1.24 8.63
CA LYS A 116 6.60 2.26 8.75
C LYS A 116 5.33 1.70 8.15
N TYR A 117 4.27 1.66 8.96
CA TYR A 117 2.92 1.40 8.49
C TYR A 117 2.07 2.65 8.67
N SER A 118 1.26 3.00 7.67
CA SER A 118 0.35 4.13 7.80
C SER A 118 -0.92 3.95 6.98
N ARG A 119 -2.00 4.59 7.46
CA ARG A 119 -3.27 4.70 6.75
C ARG A 119 -4.11 5.85 7.27
N ALA A 120 -5.02 6.33 6.42
CA ALA A 120 -6.13 7.17 6.88
C ALA A 120 -7.15 6.34 7.67
N SER A 121 -8.04 7.01 8.40
CA SER A 121 -9.24 6.38 8.96
C SER A 121 -10.02 5.62 7.88
N TYR A 122 -10.48 4.41 8.19
CA TYR A 122 -11.39 3.66 7.33
C TYR A 122 -12.76 4.32 7.28
N LYS A 123 -13.41 4.27 6.12
CA LYS A 123 -14.83 4.62 5.98
C LYS A 123 -15.73 3.50 6.51
N PHE A 124 -15.31 2.26 6.37
CA PHE A 124 -16.04 1.04 6.71
C PHE A 124 -15.22 0.09 7.60
N PRO A 125 -14.76 0.53 8.80
CA PRO A 125 -13.83 -0.23 9.64
C PRO A 125 -14.36 -1.63 10.03
N LYS A 126 -15.67 -1.78 10.22
CA LYS A 126 -16.30 -3.06 10.59
C LYS A 126 -16.25 -4.14 9.50
N PHE A 127 -15.92 -3.75 8.28
CA PHE A 127 -15.86 -4.64 7.13
C PHE A 127 -14.42 -4.93 6.71
N GLN A 128 -13.44 -4.41 7.46
CA GLN A 128 -12.05 -4.81 7.29
C GLN A 128 -11.82 -6.22 7.83
N PRO A 129 -10.87 -6.98 7.26
CA PRO A 129 -10.39 -8.24 7.84
C PRO A 129 -9.97 -8.05 9.29
N GLU A 130 -10.01 -9.12 10.09
CA GLU A 130 -9.78 -9.09 11.55
C GLU A 130 -8.54 -8.25 11.94
N MET A 131 -7.39 -8.53 11.31
CA MET A 131 -6.12 -7.84 11.53
C MET A 131 -6.14 -6.33 11.19
N HIS A 132 -7.12 -5.87 10.42
CA HIS A 132 -7.29 -4.50 9.95
C HIS A 132 -8.55 -3.83 10.50
N THR A 133 -9.24 -4.44 11.47
CA THR A 133 -10.46 -3.87 12.07
C THR A 133 -10.18 -2.63 12.92
N SER A 134 -8.99 -2.52 13.50
CA SER A 134 -8.57 -1.36 14.32
C SER A 134 -7.06 -1.12 14.22
N PHE A 135 -6.63 0.07 14.61
CA PHE A 135 -5.19 0.39 14.64
C PHE A 135 -4.43 -0.37 15.74
N ASP A 136 -5.12 -0.76 16.80
CA ASP A 136 -4.55 -1.58 17.87
C ASP A 136 -4.25 -3.00 17.38
N GLU A 137 -5.16 -3.61 16.62
CA GLU A 137 -4.91 -4.94 16.01
C GLU A 137 -3.77 -4.88 15.00
N GLU A 138 -3.73 -3.85 14.15
CA GLU A 138 -2.62 -3.64 13.21
C GLU A 138 -1.28 -3.48 13.94
N THR A 139 -1.27 -2.72 15.04
CA THR A 139 -0.07 -2.53 15.87
C THR A 139 0.38 -3.84 16.53
N LYS A 140 -0.55 -4.69 17.00
CA LYS A 140 -0.22 -6.00 17.56
C LYS A 140 0.43 -6.91 16.52
N VAL A 141 -0.10 -6.94 15.30
CA VAL A 141 0.49 -7.71 14.19
C VAL A 141 1.89 -7.19 13.88
N LEU A 142 2.05 -5.87 13.73
CA LEU A 142 3.34 -5.25 13.45
C LEU A 142 4.37 -5.50 14.56
N ASP A 143 4.01 -5.36 15.83
CA ASP A 143 4.91 -5.69 16.94
C ASP A 143 5.23 -7.19 16.98
N GLY A 144 4.27 -8.06 16.66
CA GLY A 144 4.49 -9.50 16.53
C GLY A 144 5.57 -9.83 15.49
N THR A 145 5.50 -9.19 14.32
CA THR A 145 6.47 -9.38 13.23
C THR A 145 7.82 -8.71 13.52
N PHE A 146 7.85 -7.45 13.97
CA PHE A 146 9.08 -6.64 13.94
C PHE A 146 9.78 -6.46 15.29
N SER A 147 9.12 -6.68 16.43
CA SER A 147 9.67 -6.27 17.73
C SER A 147 10.98 -6.98 18.10
N HIS A 148 11.16 -8.22 17.66
CA HIS A 148 12.38 -8.99 17.89
C HIS A 148 13.58 -8.47 17.06
N LEU A 149 13.34 -7.68 16.00
CA LEU A 149 14.37 -7.13 15.11
C LEU A 149 14.61 -5.62 15.34
N LEU A 150 13.52 -4.88 15.59
CA LEU A 150 13.51 -3.42 15.66
C LEU A 150 13.22 -2.88 17.07
N GLY A 151 12.92 -3.75 18.04
CA GLY A 151 12.31 -3.32 19.29
C GLY A 151 10.84 -2.95 19.13
N LYS A 152 10.16 -2.67 20.24
CA LYS A 152 8.75 -2.28 20.22
C LYS A 152 8.54 -1.00 19.42
N GLY A 153 7.58 -1.01 18.50
CA GLY A 153 7.27 0.17 17.69
C GLY A 153 6.53 1.25 18.48
N SER A 154 6.44 2.43 17.86
CA SER A 154 5.65 3.56 18.33
C SER A 154 4.45 3.77 17.40
N ALA A 155 3.25 3.80 17.97
CA ALA A 155 2.00 4.00 17.25
C ALA A 155 1.41 5.37 17.59
N HIS A 156 1.01 6.13 16.58
CA HIS A 156 0.46 7.48 16.72
C HIS A 156 -0.78 7.65 15.86
N VAL A 157 -1.76 8.37 16.39
CA VAL A 157 -2.95 8.82 15.65
C VAL A 157 -2.89 10.33 15.57
N LEU A 158 -2.72 10.86 14.36
CA LEU A 158 -2.58 12.28 14.09
C LEU A 158 -3.91 12.85 13.60
N GLY A 159 -4.24 14.06 14.05
CA GLY A 159 -5.50 14.73 13.74
C GLY A 159 -6.57 14.54 14.82
N ALA A 160 -7.50 15.50 14.88
CA ALA A 160 -8.60 15.48 15.84
C ALA A 160 -9.79 14.70 15.28
N VAL A 161 -10.42 13.85 16.11
CA VAL A 161 -11.63 13.09 15.74
C VAL A 161 -12.73 14.02 15.21
N SER A 162 -12.89 15.19 15.83
CA SER A 162 -13.87 16.21 15.43
C SER A 162 -13.58 16.85 14.08
N ALA A 163 -12.33 16.79 13.60
CA ALA A 163 -11.92 17.32 12.31
C ALA A 163 -12.05 16.29 11.17
N GLY A 164 -12.57 15.10 11.46
CA GLY A 164 -12.83 14.06 10.47
C GLY A 164 -11.72 13.01 10.40
N MET A 165 -11.14 12.83 9.21
CA MET A 165 -10.12 11.81 8.94
C MET A 165 -8.91 11.99 9.87
N GLN A 166 -8.47 10.90 10.49
CA GLN A 166 -7.22 10.82 11.24
C GLN A 166 -6.19 10.01 10.47
N TRP A 167 -4.92 10.32 10.70
CA TRP A 167 -3.80 9.58 10.11
C TRP A 167 -3.16 8.68 11.16
N HIS A 168 -3.24 7.37 10.95
CA HIS A 168 -2.67 6.35 11.83
C HIS A 168 -1.28 6.01 11.31
N VAL A 169 -0.27 6.05 12.17
CA VAL A 169 1.12 5.76 11.79
C VAL A 169 1.81 4.95 12.87
N TYR A 170 2.33 3.79 12.47
CA TYR A 170 3.23 2.96 13.26
C TYR A 170 4.65 3.09 12.69
N VAL A 171 5.63 3.24 13.58
CA VAL A 171 7.05 3.27 13.22
C VAL A 171 7.85 2.38 14.16
N ALA A 172 8.75 1.58 13.60
CA ALA A 172 9.76 0.84 14.33
C ALA A 172 11.11 1.02 13.62
N GLN A 173 12.19 1.17 14.38
CA GLN A 173 13.52 1.44 13.83
C GLN A 173 14.57 0.68 14.62
N SER A 174 15.56 0.13 13.90
CA SER A 174 16.61 -0.67 14.49
C SER A 174 17.42 0.17 15.50
N PRO A 175 17.74 -0.37 16.69
CA PRO A 175 18.65 0.28 17.63
C PRO A 175 20.06 0.52 17.05
N ARG A 176 20.42 -0.20 15.97
CA ARG A 176 21.69 -0.04 15.25
C ARG A 176 21.67 1.11 14.26
N ALA A 177 20.52 1.71 13.98
CA ALA A 177 20.43 2.87 13.11
C ALA A 177 21.10 4.06 13.79
N ASP A 178 22.21 4.52 13.23
CA ASP A 178 22.93 5.70 13.72
C ASP A 178 22.02 6.95 13.61
N PRO A 179 21.63 7.57 14.74
CA PRO A 179 20.79 8.78 14.74
C PRO A 179 21.48 9.98 14.09
N LEU A 180 22.81 9.94 13.99
CA LEU A 180 23.66 11.02 13.46
C LEU A 180 24.13 10.76 12.03
N ALA A 181 23.86 9.58 11.47
CA ALA A 181 24.21 9.29 10.09
C ALA A 181 23.50 10.29 9.18
N PRO A 182 24.21 10.91 8.22
CA PRO A 182 23.59 11.84 7.30
C PRO A 182 22.49 11.12 6.52
N ALA A 183 21.24 11.42 6.87
CA ALA A 183 20.10 10.93 6.13
C ALA A 183 20.08 11.67 4.78
N SER A 184 20.07 10.93 3.67
CA SER A 184 19.58 11.50 2.42
C SER A 184 18.15 11.97 2.69
N PRO A 185 17.82 13.26 2.56
CA PRO A 185 16.47 13.74 2.87
C PRO A 185 15.49 13.06 1.91
N ARG A 186 14.65 12.18 2.46
CA ARG A 186 13.56 11.52 1.72
C ARG A 186 12.27 12.20 2.15
N MET A 187 11.55 12.75 1.18
CA MET A 187 10.23 13.32 1.39
C MET A 187 9.19 12.38 0.81
N THR A 188 8.17 12.09 1.61
CA THR A 188 6.95 11.39 1.16
C THR A 188 5.78 12.32 1.42
N VAL A 189 5.03 12.63 0.37
CA VAL A 189 3.79 13.41 0.46
C VAL A 189 2.62 12.48 0.13
N GLU A 190 1.64 12.43 1.03
CA GLU A 190 0.41 11.65 0.86
C GLU A 190 -0.77 12.62 0.91
N VAL A 191 -1.57 12.66 -0.16
CA VAL A 191 -2.75 13.53 -0.28
C VAL A 191 -3.99 12.64 -0.36
N CYS A 192 -4.74 12.56 0.73
CA CYS A 192 -6.00 11.79 0.80
C CYS A 192 -7.18 12.71 0.50
N MET A 193 -7.91 12.43 -0.58
CA MET A 193 -9.00 13.28 -1.07
C MET A 193 -10.34 12.56 -0.95
N THR A 194 -11.36 13.25 -0.44
CA THR A 194 -12.75 12.78 -0.41
C THR A 194 -13.68 13.89 -0.89
N GLY A 195 -14.91 13.55 -1.28
CA GLY A 195 -15.86 14.53 -1.81
C GLY A 195 -15.40 15.15 -3.13
N LEU A 196 -14.82 14.34 -4.02
CA LEU A 196 -14.37 14.78 -5.33
C LEU A 196 -15.53 15.33 -6.17
N ASP A 197 -15.24 16.34 -6.98
CA ASP A 197 -16.18 16.88 -7.95
C ASP A 197 -16.64 15.78 -8.94
N PRO A 198 -17.96 15.58 -9.16
CA PRO A 198 -18.46 14.52 -10.03
C PRO A 198 -18.02 14.63 -11.49
N GLU A 199 -17.85 15.84 -12.04
CA GLU A 199 -17.41 16.02 -13.43
C GLU A 199 -15.94 15.63 -13.60
N CYS A 200 -15.10 15.96 -12.61
CA CYS A 200 -13.73 15.50 -12.52
C CYS A 200 -13.65 13.98 -12.34
N ALA A 201 -14.43 13.42 -11.41
CA ALA A 201 -14.47 11.98 -11.16
C ALA A 201 -14.93 11.18 -12.39
N ALA A 202 -15.80 11.76 -13.23
CA ALA A 202 -16.32 11.11 -14.43
C ALA A 202 -15.21 10.66 -15.41
N HIS A 203 -14.00 11.26 -15.37
CA HIS A 203 -12.89 10.86 -16.24
C HIS A 203 -12.37 9.44 -15.97
N TYR A 204 -12.63 8.90 -14.78
CA TYR A 204 -12.23 7.55 -14.37
C TYR A 204 -13.35 6.52 -14.59
N TYR A 205 -14.32 6.83 -15.45
CA TYR A 205 -15.32 5.89 -15.89
C TYR A 205 -15.16 5.58 -17.39
N HIS A 206 -15.33 4.32 -17.77
CA HIS A 206 -15.30 3.82 -19.16
C HIS A 206 -16.29 4.53 -20.08
N GLY A 207 -17.37 5.09 -19.52
CA GLY A 207 -18.33 5.92 -20.23
C GLY A 207 -17.78 7.26 -20.74
N LYS A 208 -16.72 7.80 -20.11
CA LYS A 208 -16.07 9.08 -20.50
C LYS A 208 -14.68 8.87 -21.08
N SER A 209 -13.93 7.89 -20.59
CA SER A 209 -12.58 7.57 -21.04
C SER A 209 -12.50 6.09 -21.42
N HIS A 210 -12.23 5.78 -22.69
CA HIS A 210 -12.18 4.39 -23.15
C HIS A 210 -10.85 3.67 -22.89
N THR A 211 -9.81 4.40 -22.46
CA THR A 211 -8.50 3.84 -22.14
C THR A 211 -7.89 4.53 -20.94
N ALA A 212 -7.00 3.84 -20.21
CA ALA A 212 -6.25 4.41 -19.09
C ALA A 212 -5.49 5.68 -19.52
N LYS A 213 -4.78 5.61 -20.65
CA LYS A 213 -4.06 6.76 -21.23
C LYS A 213 -4.98 7.95 -21.52
N ALA A 214 -6.20 7.72 -22.02
CA ALA A 214 -7.16 8.80 -22.25
C ALA A 214 -7.61 9.44 -20.93
N ALA A 215 -7.88 8.64 -19.90
CA ALA A 215 -8.24 9.14 -18.57
C ALA A 215 -7.11 9.97 -17.95
N THR A 216 -5.87 9.49 -18.01
CA THR A 216 -4.65 10.16 -17.52
C THR A 216 -4.43 11.52 -18.17
N GLN A 217 -4.67 11.63 -19.48
CA GLN A 217 -4.55 12.90 -20.21
C GLN A 217 -5.70 13.85 -19.86
N ALA A 218 -6.93 13.36 -19.89
CA ALA A 218 -8.12 14.19 -19.69
C ALA A 218 -8.27 14.71 -18.26
N SER A 219 -7.82 13.95 -17.25
CA SER A 219 -7.83 14.35 -15.85
C SER A 219 -6.72 15.33 -15.47
N GLY A 220 -5.73 15.53 -16.35
CA GLY A 220 -4.56 16.35 -16.09
C GLY A 220 -3.46 15.67 -15.27
N ILE A 221 -3.60 14.38 -14.91
CA ILE A 221 -2.57 13.62 -14.18
C ILE A 221 -1.22 13.67 -14.91
N ALA A 222 -1.23 13.55 -16.24
CA ALA A 222 -0.03 13.60 -17.06
C ALA A 222 0.81 14.89 -16.87
N ALA A 223 0.16 15.99 -16.45
CA ALA A 223 0.80 17.29 -16.29
C ALA A 223 1.39 17.52 -14.88
N LEU A 224 1.09 16.65 -13.89
CA LEU A 224 1.61 16.80 -12.53
C LEU A 224 3.13 16.62 -12.48
N PHE A 225 3.64 15.65 -13.25
CA PHE A 225 5.07 15.35 -13.39
C PHE A 225 5.38 15.07 -14.86
N PRO A 226 5.62 16.11 -15.68
CA PRO A 226 5.71 15.99 -17.14
C PRO A 226 6.79 15.03 -17.64
N ASP A 227 7.88 14.87 -16.87
CA ASP A 227 9.01 14.01 -17.22
C ASP A 227 8.85 12.57 -16.71
N SER A 228 7.72 12.24 -16.09
CA SER A 228 7.48 10.89 -15.55
C SER A 228 7.01 9.91 -16.64
N GLU A 229 7.51 8.68 -16.56
CA GLU A 229 6.91 7.55 -17.25
C GLU A 229 5.71 7.04 -16.44
N ILE A 230 4.55 6.97 -17.07
CA ILE A 230 3.29 6.57 -16.42
C ILE A 230 2.91 5.16 -16.88
N ASP A 231 2.64 4.28 -15.91
CA ASP A 231 2.02 2.98 -16.12
C ASP A 231 0.60 3.04 -15.55
N ASP A 232 -0.37 3.36 -16.40
CA ASP A 232 -1.75 3.59 -16.00
C ASP A 232 -2.67 2.40 -16.29
N LEU A 233 -3.69 2.26 -15.46
CA LEU A 233 -4.72 1.22 -15.59
C LEU A 233 -6.09 1.79 -15.23
N LEU A 234 -7.09 1.44 -16.04
CA LEU A 234 -8.49 1.77 -15.81
C LEU A 234 -9.24 0.46 -15.47
N PHE A 235 -9.75 0.36 -14.24
CA PHE A 235 -10.34 -0.86 -13.71
C PHE A 235 -11.82 -0.98 -14.04
N GLU A 236 -12.27 -2.18 -14.42
CA GLU A 236 -13.70 -2.49 -14.54
C GLU A 236 -14.35 -2.69 -13.14
N PRO A 237 -15.63 -2.29 -12.94
CA PRO A 237 -16.56 -1.72 -13.91
C PRO A 237 -16.56 -0.17 -13.96
N CYS A 238 -15.54 0.52 -13.44
CA CYS A 238 -15.51 1.98 -13.42
C CYS A 238 -15.04 2.51 -14.77
#